data_AF-A0AAN7G1T4-F1
#
_entry.id   AF-A0AAN7G1T4-F1
#
_cell.length_a   1.000
_cell.length_b   1.000
_cell.length_c   1.000
_cell.angle_alpha   90.00
_cell.angle_beta   90.00
_cell.angle_gamma   90.00
#
_symmetry.space_group_name_H-M   'P 1'
#
loop_
_entity.id
_entity.type
_entity.pdbx_description
1 polymer ?
#
loop_
_entity_poly.entity_id
_entity_poly.type
_entity_poly.pdbx_seq_one_letter_code
_entity_poly.pdbx_strand_id
1 'polypeptide(L)'
;MENLLEEEREKRERQTPTNLITNHDRDNLLGHPSPKQVPVASLCVPCVKFIPRLISIYQKIKQMLVGNGDHEDFEIVFVSNDRDQESFDSYFNTMPWLALPFGDPTVKELAKHFDVRGIPCLIVTGPDGKTVTKQGRNLINLYQENAYPFTEAKAELLEKQMDEEAKSLPRSVYHPGHHHELNLVFEGNGGGPFICCDCDAQGFGWAYQCLECGYEVHPKCVTTADRSSTGL
;
A
#
# COMPACT_ATOMS: atom_id res chain seq x y z
N MET A 1 -4.25 -31.18 -10.90
CA MET A 1 -3.87 -29.76 -11.11
C MET A 1 -5.08 -28.97 -11.61
N GLU A 2 -5.77 -29.43 -12.66
CA GLU A 2 -7.03 -28.81 -13.12
C GLU A 2 -8.10 -28.69 -12.03
N ASN A 3 -8.33 -29.74 -11.22
CA ASN A 3 -9.31 -29.69 -10.12
C ASN A 3 -8.99 -28.61 -9.05
N LEU A 4 -7.71 -28.37 -8.74
CA LEU A 4 -7.33 -27.34 -7.76
C LEU A 4 -7.55 -25.93 -8.30
N LEU A 5 -7.28 -25.72 -9.59
CA LEU A 5 -7.51 -24.44 -10.26
C LEU A 5 -9.01 -24.14 -10.38
N GLU A 6 -9.83 -25.17 -10.62
CA GLU A 6 -11.29 -25.05 -10.66
C GLU A 6 -11.85 -24.67 -9.28
N GLU A 7 -11.40 -25.36 -8.21
CA GLU A 7 -11.77 -25.03 -6.83
C GLU A 7 -11.37 -23.60 -6.44
N GLU A 8 -10.20 -23.13 -6.87
CA GLU A 8 -9.76 -21.74 -6.64
C GLU A 8 -10.59 -20.73 -7.42
N ARG A 9 -10.97 -21.05 -8.66
CA ARG A 9 -11.85 -20.20 -9.48
C ARG A 9 -13.22 -20.07 -8.83
N GLU A 10 -13.82 -21.18 -8.45
CA GLU A 10 -15.11 -21.22 -7.77
C GLU A 10 -15.11 -20.42 -6.46
N LYS A 11 -14.02 -20.50 -5.67
CA LYS A 11 -13.86 -19.70 -4.45
C LYS A 11 -13.86 -18.21 -4.75
N ARG A 12 -13.18 -17.78 -5.82
CA ARG A 12 -13.19 -16.37 -6.27
C ARG A 12 -14.57 -15.95 -6.78
N GLU A 13 -15.29 -16.85 -7.45
CA GLU A 13 -16.66 -16.61 -7.94
C GLU A 13 -17.70 -16.51 -6.83
N ARG A 14 -17.51 -17.19 -5.68
CA ARG A 14 -18.41 -17.09 -4.51
C ARG A 14 -17.95 -16.09 -3.44
N GLN A 15 -16.86 -15.37 -3.69
CA GLN A 15 -16.29 -14.39 -2.76
C GLN A 15 -17.27 -13.24 -2.50
N THR A 16 -17.50 -12.93 -1.22
CA THR A 16 -18.27 -11.78 -0.71
C THR A 16 -17.51 -11.18 0.48
N PRO A 17 -17.77 -9.91 0.90
CA PRO A 17 -17.08 -9.33 2.04
C PRO A 17 -17.27 -10.17 3.31
N THR A 18 -18.51 -10.61 3.56
CA THR A 18 -18.87 -11.46 4.70
C THR A 18 -18.09 -12.77 4.68
N ASN A 19 -18.08 -13.51 3.56
CA ASN A 19 -17.38 -14.80 3.50
C ASN A 19 -15.86 -14.68 3.63
N LEU A 20 -15.29 -13.50 3.36
CA LEU A 20 -13.86 -13.25 3.58
C LEU A 20 -13.53 -12.99 5.04
N ILE A 21 -14.42 -12.29 5.75
CA ILE A 21 -14.14 -11.79 7.09
C ILE A 21 -14.93 -12.53 8.16
N THR A 22 -15.70 -13.56 7.82
CA THR A 22 -16.47 -14.39 8.76
C THR A 22 -16.31 -15.89 8.56
N ASN A 23 -16.62 -16.67 9.60
CA ASN A 23 -16.60 -18.12 9.61
C ASN A 23 -17.75 -18.67 10.47
N HIS A 24 -17.95 -20.00 10.49
CA HIS A 24 -19.05 -20.62 11.21
C HIS A 24 -19.06 -20.35 12.72
N ASP A 25 -17.91 -20.01 13.30
CA ASP A 25 -17.75 -19.79 14.73
C ASP A 25 -17.70 -18.29 15.11
N ARG A 26 -17.65 -17.38 14.12
CA ARG A 26 -17.49 -15.94 14.35
C ARG A 26 -18.13 -15.11 13.24
N ASP A 27 -18.97 -14.15 13.63
CA ASP A 27 -19.68 -13.19 12.77
C ASP A 27 -19.33 -11.71 13.01
N ASN A 28 -18.36 -11.41 13.88
CA ASN A 28 -18.04 -10.05 14.34
C ASN A 28 -16.55 -9.68 14.23
N LEU A 29 -16.25 -8.40 13.99
CA LEU A 29 -14.89 -7.83 13.93
C LEU A 29 -14.55 -7.05 15.20
N LEU A 30 -13.25 -6.91 15.48
CA LEU A 30 -12.77 -6.05 16.56
C LEU A 30 -12.73 -4.59 16.09
N GLY A 31 -13.25 -3.70 16.93
CA GLY A 31 -13.10 -2.25 16.83
C GLY A 31 -12.56 -1.66 18.15
N HIS A 32 -12.13 -0.41 18.15
CA HIS A 32 -11.50 0.21 19.32
C HIS A 32 -12.50 0.84 20.30
N PRO A 33 -12.41 0.56 21.60
CA PRO A 33 -12.90 1.42 22.66
C PRO A 33 -11.75 2.29 23.21
N SER A 34 -11.59 3.50 22.65
CA SER A 34 -10.68 4.57 23.11
C SER A 34 -9.16 4.28 23.03
N PRO A 35 -8.30 5.30 22.80
CA PRO A 35 -6.87 5.07 22.60
C PRO A 35 -6.13 4.79 23.92
N LYS A 36 -5.28 3.76 23.93
CA LYS A 36 -4.21 3.53 24.94
C LYS A 36 -2.85 3.71 24.27
N GLN A 37 -1.90 4.33 24.96
CA GLN A 37 -0.50 4.40 24.50
C GLN A 37 0.17 3.03 24.64
N VAL A 38 0.89 2.58 23.61
CA VAL A 38 1.57 1.27 23.62
C VAL A 38 3.02 1.39 23.12
N PRO A 39 4.00 0.66 23.73
CA PRO A 39 5.41 0.73 23.34
C PRO A 39 5.73 0.09 21.97
N VAL A 40 6.66 0.70 21.22
CA VAL A 40 7.12 0.27 19.89
C VAL A 40 8.16 -0.86 20.03
N ALA A 41 7.74 -2.06 20.46
CA ALA A 41 8.69 -3.17 20.61
C ALA A 41 8.06 -4.51 20.20
N SER A 42 8.02 -4.75 18.88
CA SER A 42 8.09 -6.07 18.22
C SER A 42 7.48 -5.92 16.83
N LEU A 43 8.16 -5.25 15.90
CA LEU A 43 7.52 -4.92 14.62
C LEU A 43 8.36 -5.29 13.41
N CYS A 44 7.68 -5.96 12.50
CA CYS A 44 7.97 -5.96 11.07
C CYS A 44 8.47 -4.57 10.62
N VAL A 45 9.78 -4.45 10.37
CA VAL A 45 10.43 -3.19 9.98
C VAL A 45 9.74 -2.50 8.79
N PRO A 46 9.37 -3.18 7.69
CA PRO A 46 8.68 -2.50 6.59
C PRO A 46 7.24 -2.06 6.97
N CYS A 47 6.60 -2.73 7.93
CA CYS A 47 5.28 -2.37 8.40
C CYS A 47 5.29 -1.07 9.23
N VAL A 48 6.34 -0.82 10.01
CA VAL A 48 6.51 0.43 10.80
C VAL A 48 6.53 1.67 9.91
N LYS A 49 7.10 1.58 8.70
CA LYS A 49 7.11 2.69 7.73
C LYS A 49 5.78 2.82 6.98
N PHE A 50 5.13 1.71 6.65
CA PHE A 50 3.92 1.71 5.82
C PHE A 50 2.66 2.12 6.58
N ILE A 51 2.48 1.66 7.82
CA ILE A 51 1.23 1.89 8.56
C ILE A 51 0.92 3.37 8.83
N PRO A 52 1.85 4.23 9.29
CA PRO A 52 1.56 5.65 9.46
C PRO A 52 1.06 6.33 8.18
N ARG A 53 1.61 5.93 7.03
CA ARG A 53 1.16 6.40 5.71
C ARG A 53 -0.25 5.92 5.40
N LEU A 54 -0.53 4.64 5.65
CA LEU A 54 -1.85 4.05 5.43
C LEU A 54 -2.92 4.71 6.32
N ILE A 55 -2.59 5.01 7.59
CA ILE A 55 -3.47 5.74 8.53
C ILE A 55 -3.85 7.11 7.95
N SER A 56 -2.86 7.89 7.49
CA SER A 56 -3.10 9.21 6.92
C SER A 56 -4.02 9.14 5.70
N ILE A 57 -3.78 8.17 4.80
CA ILE A 57 -4.58 8.00 3.58
C ILE A 57 -6.00 7.53 3.90
N TYR A 58 -6.16 6.58 4.82
CA TYR A 58 -7.46 6.13 5.29
C TYR A 58 -8.30 7.29 5.84
N GLN A 59 -7.70 8.14 6.68
CA GLN A 59 -8.38 9.31 7.24
C GLN A 59 -8.79 10.31 6.16
N LYS A 60 -7.92 10.59 5.18
CA LYS A 60 -8.25 11.47 4.05
C LYS A 60 -9.41 10.92 3.21
N ILE A 61 -9.40 9.62 2.90
CA ILE A 61 -10.50 8.98 2.15
C ILE A 61 -11.81 9.09 2.94
N LYS A 62 -11.82 8.73 4.23
CA LYS A 62 -13.02 8.89 5.08
C LYS A 62 -13.53 10.34 5.12
N GLN A 63 -12.63 11.33 5.21
CA GLN A 63 -13.00 12.74 5.18
C GLN A 63 -13.61 13.18 3.84
N MET A 64 -13.04 12.73 2.72
CA MET A 64 -13.57 12.99 1.38
C MET A 64 -14.99 12.44 1.21
N LEU A 65 -15.24 11.22 1.69
CA LEU A 65 -16.56 10.58 1.60
C LEU A 65 -17.62 11.31 2.41
N VAL A 66 -17.29 11.72 3.63
CA VAL A 66 -18.18 12.55 4.46
C VAL A 66 -18.50 13.88 3.77
N GLY A 67 -17.51 14.53 3.14
CA GLY A 67 -17.68 15.80 2.46
C GLY A 67 -18.58 15.74 1.22
N ASN A 68 -18.59 14.60 0.52
CA ASN A 68 -19.38 14.40 -0.70
C ASN A 68 -20.85 14.03 -0.42
N GLY A 69 -21.21 13.79 0.84
CA GLY A 69 -22.53 13.24 1.19
C GLY A 69 -22.69 11.77 0.77
N ASP A 70 -21.59 11.11 0.40
CA ASP A 70 -21.58 9.70 0.05
C ASP A 70 -21.61 8.87 1.35
N HIS A 71 -22.53 7.93 1.40
CA HIS A 71 -22.59 6.90 2.44
C HIS A 71 -21.78 5.65 2.04
N GLU A 72 -20.71 5.81 1.25
CA GLU A 72 -19.89 4.67 0.85
C GLU A 72 -19.02 4.18 2.02
N ASP A 73 -19.16 2.88 2.32
CA ASP A 73 -18.47 2.19 3.39
C ASP A 73 -17.04 1.78 2.95
N PHE A 74 -16.10 2.73 2.92
CA PHE A 74 -14.69 2.38 2.83
C PHE A 74 -14.18 1.94 4.20
N GLU A 75 -13.65 0.73 4.34
CA GLU A 75 -13.09 0.24 5.60
C GLU A 75 -11.82 -0.59 5.36
N ILE A 76 -10.94 -0.65 6.35
CA ILE A 76 -9.77 -1.52 6.37
C ILE A 76 -9.97 -2.58 7.45
N VAL A 77 -9.67 -3.85 7.13
CA VAL A 77 -9.66 -4.94 8.12
C VAL A 77 -8.23 -5.42 8.27
N PHE A 78 -7.64 -5.20 9.44
CA PHE A 78 -6.32 -5.70 9.80
C PHE A 78 -6.37 -7.22 10.00
N VAL A 79 -5.55 -7.90 9.22
CA VAL A 79 -5.33 -9.35 9.29
C VAL A 79 -3.91 -9.55 9.81
N SER A 80 -3.78 -9.87 11.10
CA SER A 80 -2.49 -9.93 11.77
C SER A 80 -1.71 -11.20 11.42
N ASN A 81 -0.39 -11.05 11.37
CA ASN A 81 0.57 -12.16 11.35
C ASN A 81 1.53 -12.10 12.57
N ASP A 82 1.07 -11.45 13.65
CA ASP A 82 1.81 -11.38 14.91
C ASP A 82 1.93 -12.75 15.57
N ARG A 83 2.91 -12.91 16.47
CA ARG A 83 3.21 -14.21 17.09
C ARG A 83 2.45 -14.45 18.39
N ASP A 84 1.94 -13.39 19.00
CA ASP A 84 1.26 -13.40 20.29
C ASP A 84 0.23 -12.26 20.39
N GLN A 85 -0.69 -12.42 21.34
CA GLN A 85 -1.79 -11.48 21.58
C GLN A 85 -1.29 -10.09 21.99
N GLU A 86 -0.20 -10.00 22.77
CA GLU A 86 0.33 -8.72 23.25
C GLU A 86 0.87 -7.86 22.10
N SER A 87 1.61 -8.48 21.17
CA SER A 87 2.09 -7.84 19.95
C SER A 87 0.94 -7.39 19.06
N PHE A 88 -0.09 -8.24 18.89
CA PHE A 88 -1.31 -7.90 18.17
C PHE A 88 -2.01 -6.68 18.78
N ASP A 89 -2.31 -6.71 20.08
CA ASP A 89 -3.01 -5.65 20.78
C ASP A 89 -2.23 -4.34 20.68
N SER A 90 -0.91 -4.41 20.90
CA SER A 90 -0.03 -3.25 20.80
C SER A 90 -0.10 -2.58 19.43
N TYR A 91 -0.03 -3.37 18.36
CA TYR A 91 0.01 -2.84 17.02
C TYR A 91 -1.37 -2.37 16.54
N PHE A 92 -2.40 -3.19 16.76
CA PHE A 92 -3.77 -2.88 16.39
C PHE A 92 -4.25 -1.60 17.06
N ASN A 93 -3.91 -1.34 18.32
CA ASN A 93 -4.28 -0.12 19.05
C ASN A 93 -3.78 1.19 18.41
N THR A 94 -2.86 1.13 17.44
CA THR A 94 -2.39 2.30 16.69
C THR A 94 -3.24 2.60 15.44
N MET A 95 -4.16 1.71 15.07
CA MET A 95 -4.86 1.74 13.78
C MET A 95 -6.30 2.24 13.95
N PRO A 96 -6.85 3.07 13.05
CA PRO A 96 -8.20 3.61 13.16
C PRO A 96 -9.28 2.75 12.47
N TRP A 97 -9.04 1.46 12.29
CA TRP A 97 -9.85 0.55 11.48
C TRP A 97 -10.13 -0.77 12.20
N LEU A 98 -10.74 -1.75 11.53
CA LEU A 98 -11.18 -3.01 12.15
C LEU A 98 -10.08 -4.08 12.14
N ALA A 99 -10.23 -5.15 12.92
CA ALA A 99 -9.36 -6.32 12.84
C ALA A 99 -10.11 -7.64 12.94
N LEU A 100 -9.55 -8.68 12.32
CA LEU A 100 -9.85 -10.06 12.72
C LEU A 100 -9.23 -10.33 14.10
N PRO A 101 -9.91 -11.10 14.97
CA PRO A 101 -9.34 -11.51 16.24
C PRO A 101 -8.00 -12.23 16.05
N PHE A 102 -7.08 -12.03 17.01
CA PHE A 102 -5.82 -12.77 17.03
C PHE A 102 -6.07 -14.28 17.10
N GLY A 103 -5.32 -15.06 16.32
CA GLY A 103 -5.45 -16.51 16.26
C GLY A 103 -6.64 -17.02 15.44
N ASP A 104 -7.43 -16.14 14.81
CA ASP A 104 -8.55 -16.54 13.96
C ASP A 104 -8.08 -17.44 12.78
N PRO A 105 -8.69 -18.62 12.57
CA PRO A 105 -8.29 -19.54 11.51
C PRO A 105 -8.40 -18.94 10.11
N THR A 106 -9.33 -18.00 9.89
CA THR A 106 -9.56 -17.31 8.61
C THR A 106 -8.32 -16.54 8.16
N VAL A 107 -7.45 -16.10 9.07
CA VAL A 107 -6.17 -15.44 8.74
C VAL A 107 -5.32 -16.30 7.80
N LYS A 108 -5.18 -17.60 8.10
CA LYS A 108 -4.36 -18.53 7.29
C LYS A 108 -5.02 -18.81 5.94
N GLU A 109 -6.35 -18.89 5.93
CA GLU A 109 -7.13 -19.12 4.72
C GLU A 109 -7.02 -17.94 3.76
N LEU A 110 -7.12 -16.71 4.27
CA LEU A 110 -6.94 -15.48 3.49
C LEU A 110 -5.52 -15.34 2.94
N ALA A 111 -4.50 -15.62 3.76
CA ALA A 111 -3.11 -15.58 3.31
C ALA A 111 -2.87 -16.54 2.14
N LYS A 112 -3.44 -17.75 2.21
CA LYS A 112 -3.39 -18.72 1.11
C LYS A 112 -4.20 -18.27 -0.11
N HIS A 113 -5.45 -17.85 0.10
CA HIS A 113 -6.38 -17.45 -0.97
C HIS A 113 -5.84 -16.28 -1.79
N PHE A 114 -5.22 -15.31 -1.13
CA PHE A 114 -4.61 -14.16 -1.79
C PHE A 114 -3.17 -14.39 -2.24
N ASP A 115 -2.57 -15.54 -1.95
CA ASP A 115 -1.16 -15.84 -2.21
C ASP A 115 -0.23 -14.77 -1.61
N VAL A 116 -0.41 -14.50 -0.31
CA VAL A 116 0.37 -13.51 0.43
C VAL A 116 1.77 -14.08 0.70
N ARG A 117 2.76 -13.59 -0.05
CA ARG A 117 4.17 -14.04 0.04
C ARG A 117 5.05 -13.16 0.92
N GLY A 118 4.56 -12.00 1.36
CA GLY A 118 5.31 -11.06 2.19
C GLY A 118 4.44 -9.94 2.75
N ILE A 119 4.92 -9.29 3.80
CA ILE A 119 4.23 -8.20 4.51
C ILE A 119 5.06 -6.89 4.50
N PRO A 120 4.42 -5.72 4.58
CA PRO A 120 2.97 -5.50 4.53
C PRO A 120 2.38 -5.78 3.13
N CYS A 121 1.18 -6.36 3.12
CA CYS A 121 0.37 -6.62 1.92
C CYS A 121 -0.98 -5.93 2.11
N LEU A 122 -1.53 -5.35 1.03
CA LEU A 122 -2.85 -4.73 1.05
C LEU A 122 -3.62 -5.21 -0.19
N ILE A 123 -4.69 -5.94 0.07
CA ILE A 123 -5.62 -6.43 -0.95
C ILE A 123 -6.85 -5.53 -0.91
N VAL A 124 -7.30 -5.09 -2.08
CA VAL A 124 -8.50 -4.27 -2.22
C VAL A 124 -9.63 -5.12 -2.78
N THR A 125 -10.76 -5.09 -2.11
CA THR A 125 -12.00 -5.73 -2.53
C THR A 125 -13.09 -4.70 -2.81
N GLY A 126 -13.93 -4.99 -3.80
CA GLY A 126 -15.11 -4.20 -4.09
C GLY A 126 -16.24 -4.46 -3.09
N PRO A 127 -17.33 -3.68 -3.15
CA PRO A 127 -18.50 -3.86 -2.28
C PRO A 127 -19.22 -5.20 -2.51
N ASP A 128 -19.07 -5.79 -3.69
CA ASP A 128 -19.51 -7.15 -4.02
C ASP A 128 -18.60 -8.24 -3.43
N GLY A 129 -17.52 -7.83 -2.76
CA GLY A 129 -16.49 -8.68 -2.20
C GLY A 129 -15.51 -9.22 -3.21
N LYS A 130 -15.58 -8.85 -4.49
CA LYS A 130 -14.63 -9.30 -5.51
C LYS A 130 -13.29 -8.61 -5.32
N THR A 131 -12.22 -9.34 -5.64
CA THR A 131 -10.87 -8.77 -5.56
C THR A 131 -10.70 -7.76 -6.69
N VAL A 132 -10.51 -6.49 -6.35
CA VAL A 132 -10.20 -5.43 -7.30
C VAL A 132 -8.71 -5.44 -7.62
N THR A 133 -7.86 -5.51 -6.60
CA THR A 133 -6.41 -5.64 -6.81
C THR A 133 -5.71 -6.27 -5.62
N LYS A 134 -4.64 -7.02 -5.90
CA LYS A 134 -3.70 -7.51 -4.88
C LYS A 134 -2.51 -6.55 -4.66
N GLN A 135 -2.42 -5.48 -5.45
CA GLN A 135 -1.32 -4.51 -5.45
C GLN A 135 -1.69 -3.22 -4.71
N GLY A 136 -2.63 -3.27 -3.76
CA GLY A 136 -3.10 -2.09 -3.03
C GLY A 136 -1.98 -1.31 -2.35
N ARG A 137 -0.96 -2.00 -1.85
CA ARG A 137 0.24 -1.35 -1.28
C ARG A 137 0.98 -0.48 -2.31
N ASN A 138 1.07 -0.93 -3.57
CA ASN A 138 1.75 -0.18 -4.62
C ASN A 138 0.92 1.05 -5.02
N LEU A 139 -0.39 0.87 -5.22
CA LEU A 139 -1.30 1.98 -5.55
C LEU A 139 -1.27 3.08 -4.50
N ILE A 140 -1.29 2.71 -3.21
CA ILE A 140 -1.19 3.66 -2.11
C ILE A 140 0.17 4.37 -2.08
N ASN A 141 1.25 3.67 -2.40
CA ASN A 141 2.57 4.29 -2.41
C ASN A 141 2.75 5.28 -3.57
N LEU A 142 2.15 4.98 -4.72
CA LEU A 142 2.16 5.82 -5.93
C LEU A 142 1.22 7.00 -5.81
N TYR A 143 -0.08 6.70 -5.68
CA TYR A 143 -1.15 7.65 -5.91
C TYR A 143 -1.79 8.15 -4.61
N GLN A 144 -1.40 7.58 -3.46
CA GLN A 144 -1.90 7.99 -2.14
C GLN A 144 -3.44 7.89 -2.07
N GLU A 145 -4.12 8.87 -1.48
CA GLU A 145 -5.59 8.95 -1.46
C GLU A 145 -6.22 9.02 -2.86
N ASN A 146 -5.50 9.52 -3.86
CA ASN A 146 -6.03 9.61 -5.23
C ASN A 146 -6.24 8.24 -5.86
N ALA A 147 -5.62 7.18 -5.31
CA ALA A 147 -5.87 5.81 -5.72
C ALA A 147 -7.34 5.40 -5.56
N TYR A 148 -8.06 5.97 -4.57
CA TYR A 148 -9.47 5.68 -4.34
C TYR A 148 -10.33 6.07 -5.56
N PRO A 149 -11.32 5.26 -5.99
CA PRO A 149 -11.86 4.04 -5.35
C PRO A 149 -11.12 2.73 -5.68
N PHE A 150 -9.85 2.81 -6.07
CA PHE A 150 -8.96 1.69 -6.38
C PHE A 150 -9.43 0.82 -7.56
N THR A 151 -10.35 1.32 -8.38
CA THR A 151 -10.81 0.63 -9.58
C THR A 151 -9.72 0.59 -10.64
N GLU A 152 -9.78 -0.43 -11.51
CA GLU A 152 -8.85 -0.56 -12.64
C GLU A 152 -8.87 0.69 -13.53
N ALA A 153 -10.06 1.21 -13.86
CA ALA A 153 -10.20 2.45 -14.64
C ALA A 153 -9.56 3.67 -13.96
N LYS A 154 -9.61 3.77 -12.63
CA LYS A 154 -8.96 4.85 -11.88
C LYS A 154 -7.44 4.68 -11.89
N ALA A 155 -6.94 3.46 -11.71
CA ALA A 155 -5.52 3.15 -11.80
C ALA A 155 -4.95 3.49 -13.19
N GLU A 156 -5.61 3.05 -14.26
CA GLU A 156 -5.22 3.37 -15.64
C GLU A 156 -5.19 4.88 -15.92
N LEU A 157 -6.16 5.63 -15.37
CA LEU A 157 -6.19 7.08 -15.50
C LEU A 157 -4.96 7.72 -14.85
N LEU A 158 -4.63 7.28 -13.64
CA LEU A 158 -3.49 7.80 -12.87
C LEU A 158 -2.15 7.41 -13.51
N GLU A 159 -2.04 6.20 -14.06
CA GLU A 159 -0.89 5.76 -14.84
C GLU A 159 -0.69 6.65 -16.06
N LYS A 160 -1.75 6.90 -16.85
CA LYS A 160 -1.69 7.80 -18.01
C LYS A 160 -1.29 9.22 -17.64
N GLN A 161 -1.79 9.74 -16.52
CA GLN A 161 -1.40 11.06 -16.01
C GLN A 161 0.08 11.11 -15.63
N MET A 162 0.55 10.09 -14.91
CA MET A 162 1.95 9.98 -14.51
C MET A 162 2.89 9.85 -15.72
N ASP A 163 2.51 9.08 -16.74
CA ASP A 163 3.27 8.96 -17.99
C ASP A 163 3.32 10.26 -18.79
N GLU A 164 2.22 11.02 -18.80
CA GLU A 164 2.19 12.33 -19.45
C GLU A 164 3.09 13.33 -18.71
N GLU A 165 3.03 13.35 -17.38
CA GLU A 165 3.92 14.16 -16.54
C GLU A 165 5.40 13.76 -16.75
N ALA A 166 5.69 12.47 -16.86
CA ALA A 166 7.04 11.96 -17.08
C ALA A 166 7.67 12.46 -18.40
N LYS A 167 6.87 12.78 -19.42
CA LYS A 167 7.39 13.38 -20.68
C LYS A 167 8.05 14.74 -20.47
N SER A 168 7.69 15.44 -19.41
CA SER A 168 8.27 16.74 -19.05
C SER A 168 9.53 16.62 -18.19
N LEU A 169 9.83 15.42 -17.67
CA LEU A 169 11.00 15.19 -16.83
C LEU A 169 12.29 15.11 -17.66
N PRO A 170 13.43 15.62 -17.16
CA PRO A 170 14.73 15.39 -17.76
C PRO A 170 15.04 13.89 -17.92
N ARG A 171 15.69 13.52 -19.04
CA ARG A 171 16.14 12.12 -19.24
C ARG A 171 17.22 11.70 -18.26
N SER A 172 17.99 12.65 -17.75
CA SER A 172 19.04 12.42 -16.78
C SER A 172 19.25 13.65 -15.88
N VAL A 173 19.76 13.40 -14.67
CA VAL A 173 19.88 14.38 -13.59
C VAL A 173 21.07 14.07 -12.68
N TYR A 174 21.58 15.08 -12.01
CA TYR A 174 22.52 14.92 -10.89
C TYR A 174 21.77 15.08 -9.57
N HIS A 175 22.08 14.23 -8.59
CA HIS A 175 21.46 14.25 -7.26
C HIS A 175 22.49 14.65 -6.20
N PRO A 176 22.22 15.59 -5.28
CA PRO A 176 23.22 16.04 -4.29
C PRO A 176 23.77 14.91 -3.40
N GLY A 177 22.95 13.90 -3.10
CA GLY A 177 23.33 12.72 -2.33
C GLY A 177 24.04 11.61 -3.14
N HIS A 178 24.33 11.82 -4.43
CA HIS A 178 24.92 10.80 -5.28
C HIS A 178 25.86 11.36 -6.37
N HIS A 179 26.97 10.69 -6.65
CA HIS A 179 28.01 11.24 -7.54
C HIS A 179 27.83 10.92 -9.02
N HIS A 180 27.16 9.83 -9.38
CA HIS A 180 26.92 9.48 -10.78
C HIS A 180 25.64 10.15 -11.30
N GLU A 181 25.58 10.32 -12.62
CA GLU A 181 24.37 10.77 -13.30
C GLU A 181 23.27 9.71 -13.16
N LEU A 182 22.07 10.15 -12.78
CA LEU A 182 20.90 9.28 -12.68
C LEU A 182 20.08 9.39 -13.97
N ASN A 183 19.64 8.26 -14.51
CA ASN A 183 18.80 8.20 -15.70
C ASN A 183 17.34 8.00 -15.31
N LEU A 184 16.42 8.66 -16.01
CA LEU A 184 14.99 8.42 -15.85
C LEU A 184 14.64 7.04 -16.42
N VAL A 185 14.09 6.18 -15.57
CA VAL A 185 13.72 4.79 -15.89
C VAL A 185 12.27 4.52 -15.48
N PHE A 186 11.68 3.47 -16.06
CA PHE A 186 10.32 2.98 -15.76
C PHE A 186 10.25 1.46 -15.83
N GLU A 187 9.20 0.89 -15.22
CA GLU A 187 8.92 -0.54 -15.22
C GLU A 187 9.07 -1.16 -16.62
N GLY A 188 10.08 -2.03 -16.76
CA GLY A 188 10.44 -2.69 -18.02
C GLY A 188 11.80 -2.30 -18.63
N ASN A 189 12.36 -1.13 -18.29
CA ASN A 189 13.72 -0.73 -18.70
C ASN A 189 14.67 -0.42 -17.51
N GLY A 190 14.15 -0.54 -16.29
CA GLY A 190 14.79 -0.27 -14.99
C GLY A 190 13.73 0.36 -14.07
N GLY A 191 13.64 0.00 -12.80
CA GLY A 191 12.65 0.61 -11.89
C GLY A 191 11.30 -0.12 -11.79
N GLY A 192 11.29 -1.25 -11.09
CA GLY A 192 10.07 -1.83 -10.50
C GLY A 192 9.76 -1.21 -9.14
N PRO A 193 9.28 -1.98 -8.14
CA PRO A 193 9.27 -1.50 -6.76
C PRO A 193 10.70 -1.20 -6.28
N PHE A 194 10.96 0.02 -5.81
CA PHE A 194 12.25 0.45 -5.27
C PHE A 194 12.13 1.12 -3.91
N ILE A 195 13.23 1.19 -3.15
CA ILE A 195 13.31 2.04 -1.96
C ILE A 195 14.13 3.27 -2.35
N CYS A 196 13.50 4.43 -2.29
CA CYS A 196 14.16 5.68 -2.61
C CYS A 196 15.32 5.94 -1.66
N CYS A 197 16.54 6.09 -2.18
CA CYS A 197 17.75 6.30 -1.38
C CYS A 197 17.79 7.67 -0.69
N ASP A 198 16.92 8.61 -1.06
CA ASP A 198 16.85 9.95 -0.47
C ASP A 198 15.88 10.00 0.72
N CYS A 199 14.64 9.55 0.52
CA CYS A 199 13.60 9.64 1.56
C CYS A 199 13.26 8.31 2.24
N ASP A 200 13.95 7.22 1.89
CA ASP A 200 13.74 5.87 2.42
C ASP A 200 12.32 5.29 2.26
N ALA A 201 11.51 5.92 1.41
CA ALA A 201 10.15 5.50 1.13
C ALA A 201 10.08 4.61 -0.11
N GLN A 202 9.14 3.67 -0.11
CA GLN A 202 8.85 2.82 -1.26
C GLN A 202 8.41 3.69 -2.45
N GLY A 203 9.11 3.53 -3.57
CA GLY A 203 8.69 3.97 -4.90
C GLY A 203 8.26 2.79 -5.78
N PHE A 204 7.61 3.13 -6.88
CA PHE A 204 7.17 2.23 -7.93
C PHE A 204 7.03 3.05 -9.23
N GLY A 205 7.13 2.43 -10.40
CA GLY A 205 6.97 3.12 -11.68
C GLY A 205 8.19 3.98 -12.03
N TRP A 206 7.97 5.28 -12.31
CA TRP A 206 9.05 6.17 -12.72
C TRP A 206 10.04 6.45 -11.59
N ALA A 207 11.33 6.33 -11.91
CA ALA A 207 12.44 6.55 -10.98
C ALA A 207 13.62 7.21 -11.69
N TYR A 208 14.50 7.87 -10.93
CA TYR A 208 15.85 8.18 -11.40
C TYR A 208 16.82 7.16 -10.83
N GLN A 209 17.50 6.41 -11.71
CA GLN A 209 18.39 5.33 -11.34
C GLN A 209 19.81 5.55 -11.88
N CYS A 210 20.80 5.35 -11.02
CA CYS A 210 22.20 5.20 -11.40
C CYS A 210 22.41 3.80 -11.95
N LEU A 211 22.72 3.70 -13.24
CA LEU A 211 22.97 2.41 -13.88
C LEU A 211 24.32 1.77 -13.48
N GLU A 212 25.21 2.55 -12.85
CA GLU A 212 26.52 2.06 -12.41
C GLU A 212 26.46 1.38 -11.03
N CYS A 213 25.66 1.90 -10.09
CA CYS A 213 25.66 1.42 -8.71
C CYS A 213 24.26 1.11 -8.14
N GLY A 214 23.19 1.30 -8.92
CA GLY A 214 21.82 1.02 -8.51
C GLY A 214 21.20 2.03 -7.53
N TYR A 215 21.81 3.20 -7.35
CA TYR A 215 21.21 4.29 -6.55
C TYR A 215 19.91 4.75 -7.22
N GLU A 216 18.80 4.75 -6.50
CA GLU A 216 17.47 4.97 -7.08
C GLU A 216 16.63 5.91 -6.21
N VAL A 217 16.03 6.93 -6.83
CA VAL A 217 15.23 7.94 -6.12
C VAL A 217 13.94 8.27 -6.87
N HIS A 218 12.94 8.76 -6.13
CA HIS A 218 11.70 9.24 -6.75
C HIS A 218 11.99 10.45 -7.66
N PRO A 219 11.19 10.66 -8.73
CA PRO A 219 11.28 11.88 -9.55
C PRO A 219 11.23 13.17 -8.74
N LYS A 220 10.37 13.23 -7.71
CA LYS A 220 10.25 14.36 -6.79
C LYS A 220 11.43 14.56 -5.83
N CYS A 221 12.21 13.51 -5.56
CA CYS A 221 13.36 13.56 -4.65
C CYS A 221 14.61 14.15 -5.32
N VAL A 222 14.55 14.41 -6.63
CA VAL A 222 15.66 15.00 -7.37
C VAL A 222 15.68 16.54 -7.29
N THR A 223 14.69 17.17 -6.63
CA THR A 223 14.42 18.61 -6.72
C THR A 223 15.66 19.47 -6.89
N THR A 224 15.66 20.12 -8.05
CA THR A 224 16.62 21.08 -8.57
C THR A 224 17.14 21.98 -7.47
N ALA A 225 18.46 22.02 -7.28
CA ALA A 225 19.10 23.10 -6.56
C ALA A 225 18.59 24.42 -7.14
N ASP A 226 17.70 25.09 -6.40
CA ASP A 226 17.35 26.47 -6.65
C ASP A 226 18.64 27.26 -6.40
N ARG A 227 19.41 27.50 -7.46
CA ARG A 227 20.55 28.42 -7.44
C ARG A 227 20.00 29.85 -7.45
N SER A 228 19.22 30.21 -6.45
CA SER A 228 18.93 31.61 -6.11
C SER A 228 20.03 32.10 -5.16
N SER A 229 21.12 32.55 -5.78
CA SER A 229 22.00 33.64 -5.34
C SER A 229 21.97 34.03 -3.85
N THR A 230 22.96 33.58 -3.10
CA THR A 230 23.66 34.40 -2.10
C THR A 230 25.09 34.62 -2.56
N GLY A 231 25.24 35.59 -3.47
CA GLY A 231 26.52 36.24 -3.70
C GLY A 231 26.74 37.30 -2.62
N LEU A 232 27.93 37.23 -2.01
CA LEU A 232 28.67 38.26 -1.27
C LEU A 232 27.97 38.95 -0.08
#